data_AF-A0A3A9J3N4-F1
#
_entry.id   AF-A0A3A9J3N4-F1
#
_cell.length_a   1.000
_cell.length_b   1.000
_cell.length_c   1.000
_cell.angle_alpha   90.00
_cell.angle_beta   90.00
_cell.angle_gamma   90.00
#
_symmetry.space_group_name_H-M   'P 1'
#
loop_
_entity.id
_entity.type
_entity.pdbx_description
1 polymer ?
#
loop_
_entity_poly.entity_id
_entity_poly.type
_entity_poly.pdbx_seq_one_letter_code
_entity_poly.pdbx_strand_id
1 'polypeptide(L)'
;RLALGWLALAAAGGALALAALLLNPAGANGLRTLERFTQGDVESSARPALWAAAMQWGSEALPFGLGTGGFTLAAGYGERRGLYPHNHLLEAWAEGGVPGLLFWLLCFGGAVLVPLLRLRRMPPGRLARAAALALPVLLAAMVSTDLGNRMVWFALGLVLSTGVVARRV
;
A
#
# COMPACT_ATOMS: atom_id res chain seq x y z
N ARG A 1 -22.51 9.27 -16.64
CA ARG A 1 -23.82 8.79 -16.12
C ARG A 1 -23.73 7.31 -15.71
N LEU A 2 -23.36 6.38 -16.60
CA LEU A 2 -23.17 4.96 -16.23
C LEU A 2 -22.15 4.70 -15.10
N ALA A 3 -21.00 5.40 -15.11
CA ALA A 3 -19.99 5.26 -14.05
C ALA A 3 -20.48 5.73 -12.66
N LEU A 4 -21.27 6.81 -12.61
CA LEU A 4 -21.91 7.27 -11.37
C LEU A 4 -23.00 6.29 -10.92
N GLY A 5 -23.70 5.66 -11.88
CA GLY A 5 -24.64 4.57 -11.59
C GLY A 5 -23.96 3.37 -10.93
N TRP A 6 -22.77 2.98 -11.39
CA TRP A 6 -21.99 1.91 -10.76
C TRP A 6 -21.53 2.26 -9.34
N LEU A 7 -21.07 3.49 -9.11
CA LEU A 7 -20.72 3.96 -7.77
C LEU A 7 -21.94 3.97 -6.84
N ALA A 8 -23.08 4.46 -7.32
CA ALA A 8 -24.32 4.46 -6.56
C ALA A 8 -24.78 3.03 -6.24
N LEU A 9 -24.69 2.10 -7.20
CA LEU A 9 -25.05 0.70 -6.99
C LEU A 9 -24.11 0.02 -5.98
N ALA A 10 -22.80 0.25 -6.09
CA ALA A 10 -21.83 -0.29 -5.14
C ALA A 10 -22.05 0.26 -3.73
N ALA A 11 -22.30 1.57 -3.60
CA ALA A 11 -22.61 2.20 -2.32
C ALA A 11 -23.93 1.68 -1.73
N ALA A 12 -24.99 1.56 -2.54
CA ALA A 12 -26.27 1.02 -2.11
C ALA A 12 -26.15 -0.45 -1.69
N GLY A 13 -25.41 -1.27 -2.45
CA GLY A 13 -25.15 -2.67 -2.11
C GLY A 13 -24.36 -2.81 -0.80
N GLY A 14 -23.33 -1.98 -0.60
CA GLY A 14 -22.57 -1.92 0.65
C GLY A 14 -23.45 -1.50 1.83
N ALA A 15 -24.29 -0.48 1.66
CA ALA A 15 -25.22 -0.01 2.70
C ALA A 15 -26.27 -1.08 3.04
N LEU A 16 -26.82 -1.78 2.05
CA LEU A 16 -27.77 -2.88 2.26
C LEU A 16 -27.12 -4.06 2.98
N ALA A 17 -25.90 -4.45 2.58
CA ALA A 17 -25.16 -5.50 3.25
C ALA A 17 -24.86 -5.13 4.72
N LEU A 18 -24.45 -3.88 4.97
CA LEU A 18 -24.25 -3.37 6.32
C LEU A 18 -25.55 -3.34 7.12
N ALA A 19 -26.66 -2.87 6.54
CA ALA A 19 -27.97 -2.86 7.20
C ALA A 19 -28.43 -4.29 7.54
N ALA A 20 -28.25 -5.24 6.63
CA ALA A 20 -28.56 -6.65 6.87
C ALA A 20 -27.73 -7.25 8.02
N LEU A 21 -26.43 -6.91 8.09
CA LEU A 21 -25.55 -7.31 9.19
C LEU A 21 -25.97 -6.70 10.54
N LEU A 22 -26.34 -5.42 10.55
CA LEU A 22 -26.78 -4.72 11.77
C LEU A 22 -28.14 -5.23 12.27
N LEU A 23 -29.03 -5.65 11.37
CA LEU A 23 -30.33 -6.23 11.72
C LEU A 23 -30.25 -7.70 12.16
N ASN A 24 -29.19 -8.42 11.78
CA ASN A 24 -28.95 -9.80 12.19
C ASN A 24 -27.48 -10.04 12.60
N PRO A 25 -27.06 -9.56 13.78
CA PRO A 25 -25.69 -9.69 14.25
C PRO A 25 -25.28 -11.15 14.49
N ALA A 26 -26.21 -12.07 14.71
CA ALA A 26 -25.89 -13.50 14.83
C ALA A 26 -25.39 -14.09 13.50
N GLY A 27 -25.84 -13.56 12.35
CA GLY A 27 -25.37 -13.95 11.02
C GLY A 27 -23.96 -13.45 10.70
N ALA A 28 -23.40 -12.57 11.53
CA ALA A 28 -22.01 -12.13 11.44
C ALA A 28 -21.01 -13.11 12.08
N ASN A 29 -21.46 -14.00 12.97
CA ASN A 29 -20.62 -14.95 13.65
C ASN A 29 -20.02 -15.95 12.64
N GLY A 30 -18.70 -16.13 12.64
CA GLY A 30 -17.97 -16.97 11.68
C GLY A 30 -17.55 -16.24 10.40
N LEU A 31 -17.98 -15.00 10.18
CA LEU A 31 -17.45 -14.16 9.11
C LEU A 31 -16.08 -13.61 9.52
N ARG A 32 -15.02 -14.41 9.28
CA ARG A 32 -13.63 -14.05 9.61
C ARG A 32 -13.20 -12.64 9.21
N THR A 33 -13.69 -12.12 8.08
CA THR A 33 -13.40 -10.75 7.64
C THR A 33 -14.06 -9.72 8.56
N LEU A 34 -15.32 -9.93 8.93
CA LEU A 34 -16.03 -9.01 9.83
C LEU A 34 -15.44 -9.09 11.23
N GLU A 35 -15.16 -10.29 11.74
CA GLU A 35 -14.49 -10.50 13.03
C GLU A 35 -13.15 -9.76 13.09
N ARG A 36 -12.32 -9.83 12.04
CA ARG A 36 -11.07 -9.06 11.97
C ARG A 36 -11.30 -7.55 11.96
N PHE A 37 -12.36 -7.07 11.32
CA PHE A 37 -12.70 -5.65 11.28
C PHE A 37 -13.31 -5.12 12.58
N THR A 38 -14.06 -5.96 13.32
CA THR A 38 -14.82 -5.54 14.52
C THR A 38 -14.16 -5.94 15.84
N GLN A 39 -13.27 -6.93 15.83
CA GLN A 39 -12.60 -7.48 17.02
C GLN A 39 -11.07 -7.36 16.96
N GLY A 40 -10.49 -7.14 15.78
CA GLY A 40 -9.04 -6.98 15.62
C GLY A 40 -8.62 -5.52 15.81
N ASP A 41 -7.97 -5.23 16.94
CA ASP A 41 -7.27 -3.94 17.08
C ASP A 41 -5.98 -3.96 16.23
N VAL A 42 -5.54 -2.81 15.73
CA VAL A 42 -4.21 -2.66 15.13
C VAL A 42 -3.12 -3.17 16.08
N GLU A 43 -3.31 -3.01 17.40
CA GLU A 43 -2.42 -3.57 18.43
C GLU A 43 -2.36 -5.11 18.44
N SER A 44 -3.45 -5.78 18.05
CA SER A 44 -3.49 -7.24 17.94
C SER A 44 -2.74 -7.77 16.70
N SER A 45 -2.56 -6.92 15.69
CA SER A 45 -1.62 -7.19 14.61
C SER A 45 -0.22 -6.87 15.15
N ALA A 46 0.78 -7.74 15.01
CA ALA A 46 2.15 -7.49 15.50
C ALA A 46 2.83 -6.24 14.87
N ARG A 47 2.11 -5.45 14.07
CA ARG A 47 2.59 -4.36 13.23
C ARG A 47 3.07 -3.15 14.01
N PRO A 48 2.41 -2.64 15.06
CA PRO A 48 2.95 -1.51 15.81
C PRO A 48 4.34 -1.79 16.37
N ALA A 49 4.56 -3.00 16.90
CA ALA A 49 5.87 -3.44 17.38
C ALA A 49 6.89 -3.52 16.22
N LEU A 50 6.51 -4.11 15.09
CA LEU A 50 7.37 -4.20 13.90
C LEU A 50 7.70 -2.81 13.30
N TRP A 51 6.76 -1.87 13.34
CA TRP A 51 6.94 -0.50 12.84
C TRP A 51 7.84 0.32 13.75
N ALA A 52 7.65 0.20 15.07
CA ALA A 52 8.54 0.81 16.05
C ALA A 52 9.96 0.28 15.89
N ALA A 53 10.13 -1.04 15.76
CA ALA A 53 11.42 -1.66 15.51
C ALA A 53 12.06 -1.18 14.20
N ALA A 54 11.27 -1.04 13.11
CA ALA A 54 11.77 -0.53 11.84
C ALA A 54 12.28 0.91 11.94
N MET A 55 11.54 1.77 12.64
CA MET A 55 11.94 3.15 12.91
C MET A 55 13.22 3.21 13.74
N GLN A 56 13.30 2.41 14.81
CA GLN A 56 14.48 2.31 15.67
C GLN A 56 15.70 1.86 14.86
N TRP A 57 15.63 0.70 14.21
CA TRP A 57 16.77 0.14 13.48
C TRP A 57 17.22 0.99 12.31
N GLY A 58 16.30 1.60 11.56
CA GLY A 58 16.69 2.54 10.50
C GLY A 58 17.40 3.79 11.04
N SER A 59 17.07 4.22 12.25
CA SER A 59 17.76 5.34 12.93
C SER A 59 19.13 4.92 13.44
N GLU A 60 19.26 3.72 13.99
CA GLU A 60 20.53 3.17 14.49
C GLU A 60 21.52 2.85 13.36
N ALA A 61 21.02 2.45 12.19
CA ALA A 61 21.83 2.07 11.02
C ALA A 61 22.09 3.23 10.04
N LEU A 62 21.95 4.48 10.48
CA LEU A 62 22.21 5.64 9.62
C LEU A 62 23.67 5.68 9.12
N PRO A 63 23.91 6.18 7.88
CA PRO A 63 22.91 6.68 6.93
C PRO A 63 22.38 5.60 5.97
N PHE A 64 22.95 4.40 5.95
CA PHE A 64 22.76 3.42 4.87
C PHE A 64 21.69 2.36 5.16
N GLY A 65 21.20 2.27 6.39
CA GLY A 65 20.27 1.22 6.79
C GLY A 65 21.00 -0.12 7.01
N LEU A 66 20.22 -1.15 7.30
CA LEU A 66 20.71 -2.49 7.62
C LEU A 66 21.18 -3.31 6.40
N GLY A 67 20.89 -2.85 5.19
CA GLY A 67 21.00 -3.64 3.96
C GLY A 67 19.78 -4.52 3.70
N THR A 68 19.57 -4.92 2.44
CA THR A 68 18.42 -5.70 2.00
C THR A 68 18.28 -7.01 2.79
N GLY A 69 17.10 -7.25 3.37
CA GLY A 69 16.79 -8.41 4.20
C GLY A 69 17.35 -8.34 5.64
N GLY A 70 18.07 -7.28 5.99
CA GLY A 70 18.76 -7.15 7.28
C GLY A 70 17.82 -6.93 8.47
N PHE A 71 16.59 -6.44 8.24
CA PHE A 71 15.66 -6.12 9.32
C PHE A 71 15.35 -7.30 10.23
N THR A 72 15.05 -8.47 9.64
CA THR A 72 14.64 -9.66 10.39
C THR A 72 15.74 -10.19 11.31
N LEU A 73 16.99 -10.10 10.85
CA LEU A 73 18.17 -10.48 11.64
C LEU A 73 18.42 -9.48 12.78
N ALA A 74 18.40 -8.18 12.48
CA ALA A 74 18.64 -7.13 13.47
C ALA A 74 17.57 -7.12 14.57
N ALA A 75 16.30 -7.29 14.20
CA ALA A 75 15.19 -7.35 15.14
C ALA A 75 15.09 -8.67 15.94
N GLY A 76 16.05 -9.59 15.79
CA GLY A 76 16.10 -10.85 16.54
C GLY A 76 15.10 -11.91 16.08
N TYR A 77 14.51 -11.76 14.89
CA TYR A 77 13.56 -12.72 14.32
C TYR A 77 14.24 -13.83 13.50
N GLY A 78 15.54 -13.72 13.26
CA GLY A 78 16.31 -14.68 12.46
C GLY A 78 15.83 -14.72 11.01
N GLU A 79 15.79 -15.91 10.39
CA GLU A 79 15.36 -16.11 8.99
C GLU A 79 13.83 -16.13 8.80
N ARG A 80 13.05 -15.67 9.80
CA ARG A 80 11.58 -15.67 9.71
C ARG A 80 11.11 -14.54 8.79
N ARG A 81 11.13 -14.80 7.48
CA ARG A 81 10.76 -13.86 6.40
C ARG A 81 9.35 -13.26 6.51
N GLY A 82 8.46 -13.80 7.33
CA GLY A 82 7.13 -13.21 7.58
C GLY A 82 7.11 -12.07 8.62
N LEU A 83 8.21 -11.87 9.37
CA LEU A 83 8.31 -10.91 10.46
C LEU A 83 9.10 -9.67 10.03
N TYR A 84 8.55 -8.93 9.08
CA TYR A 84 9.07 -7.66 8.56
C TYR A 84 8.03 -6.55 8.72
N PRO A 85 8.33 -5.28 8.42
CA PRO A 85 7.43 -4.17 8.74
C PRO A 85 6.06 -4.22 8.04
N HIS A 86 5.89 -5.01 6.97
CA HIS A 86 4.67 -5.00 6.13
C HIS A 86 4.29 -3.60 5.64
N ASN A 87 5.28 -2.72 5.51
CA ASN A 87 5.13 -1.34 5.08
C ASN A 87 6.38 -0.95 4.28
N HIS A 88 6.17 -0.72 3.00
CA HIS A 88 7.23 -0.48 2.03
C HIS A 88 8.08 0.76 2.32
N LEU A 89 7.50 1.78 2.97
CA LEU A 89 8.22 2.99 3.39
C LEU A 89 9.15 2.68 4.56
N LEU A 90 8.64 1.97 5.58
CA LEU A 90 9.41 1.61 6.76
C LEU A 90 10.53 0.63 6.43
N GLU A 91 10.32 -0.27 5.47
CA GLU A 91 11.37 -1.16 4.98
C GLU A 91 12.43 -0.39 4.18
N ALA A 92 12.03 0.58 3.34
CA ALA A 92 12.99 1.45 2.65
C ALA A 92 13.86 2.26 3.62
N TRP A 93 13.28 2.68 4.74
CA TRP A 93 13.99 3.31 5.84
C TRP A 93 14.91 2.34 6.59
N ALA A 94 14.38 1.21 7.09
CA ALA A 94 15.14 0.28 7.92
C ALA A 94 16.28 -0.39 7.15
N GLU A 95 16.04 -0.80 5.90
CA GLU A 95 17.02 -1.55 5.11
C GLU A 95 17.89 -0.67 4.21
N GLY A 96 17.34 0.43 3.71
CA GLY A 96 18.06 1.32 2.78
C GLY A 96 18.48 2.67 3.38
N GLY A 97 18.10 2.96 4.63
CA GLY A 97 18.44 4.20 5.32
C GLY A 97 17.93 5.44 4.59
N VAL A 98 18.72 6.51 4.64
CA VAL A 98 18.42 7.77 3.94
C VAL A 98 18.38 7.58 2.41
N PRO A 99 19.37 6.92 1.76
CA PRO A 99 19.32 6.70 0.32
C PRO A 99 18.09 5.91 -0.14
N GLY A 100 17.75 4.83 0.57
CA GLY A 100 16.58 4.01 0.30
C GLY A 100 15.27 4.79 0.45
N LEU A 101 15.14 5.55 1.54
CA LEU A 101 13.99 6.42 1.77
C LEU A 101 13.86 7.51 0.69
N LEU A 102 14.96 8.16 0.31
CA LEU A 102 14.95 9.18 -0.75
C LEU A 102 14.55 8.57 -2.10
N PHE A 103 15.09 7.40 -2.45
CA PHE A 103 14.70 6.70 -3.66
C PHE A 103 13.21 6.32 -3.64
N TRP A 104 12.71 5.83 -2.50
CA TRP A 104 11.30 5.54 -2.30
C TRP A 104 10.43 6.80 -2.50
N LEU A 105 10.80 7.92 -1.89
CA LEU A 105 10.09 9.20 -2.01
C LEU A 105 10.08 9.72 -3.45
N LEU A 106 11.19 9.57 -4.18
CA LEU A 106 11.26 9.93 -5.60
C LEU A 106 10.31 9.07 -6.46
N CYS A 107 10.31 7.76 -6.23
CA CYS A 107 9.46 6.80 -6.93
C CYS A 107 7.97 7.05 -6.67
N PHE A 108 7.55 7.00 -5.40
CA PHE A 108 6.15 7.11 -5.01
C PHE A 108 5.64 8.55 -5.08
N GLY A 109 6.46 9.53 -4.69
CA GLY A 109 6.16 10.95 -4.88
C GLY A 109 6.05 11.30 -6.36
N GLY A 110 6.94 10.77 -7.21
CA GLY A 110 6.85 10.89 -8.66
C GLY A 110 5.55 10.31 -9.23
N ALA A 111 5.12 9.14 -8.75
CA ALA A 111 3.86 8.52 -9.18
C ALA A 111 2.62 9.33 -8.76
N VAL A 112 2.71 10.17 -7.73
CA VAL A 112 1.64 11.12 -7.38
C VAL A 112 1.76 12.40 -8.21
N LEU A 113 2.95 12.99 -8.29
CA LEU A 113 3.19 14.29 -8.92
C LEU A 113 2.98 14.25 -10.44
N VAL A 114 3.43 13.19 -11.13
CA VAL A 114 3.35 13.10 -12.59
C VAL A 114 1.90 13.17 -13.09
N PRO A 115 0.94 12.35 -12.58
CA PRO A 115 -0.46 12.48 -12.94
C PRO A 115 -1.06 13.84 -12.59
N LEU A 116 -0.74 14.40 -11.41
CA LEU A 116 -1.27 15.71 -10.98
C LEU A 116 -0.83 16.84 -11.93
N LEU A 117 0.46 16.89 -12.27
CA LEU A 117 1.02 17.87 -13.20
C LEU A 117 0.49 17.69 -14.64
N ARG A 118 -0.01 16.51 -14.99
CA ARG A 118 -0.52 16.19 -16.33
C ARG A 118 -2.05 16.08 -16.40
N LEU A 119 -2.76 16.29 -15.29
CA LEU A 119 -4.20 16.02 -15.16
C LEU A 119 -5.02 16.70 -16.26
N ARG A 120 -4.71 17.97 -16.55
CA ARG A 120 -5.40 18.78 -17.58
C ARG A 120 -5.16 18.33 -19.01
N ARG A 121 -4.08 17.58 -19.26
CA ARG A 121 -3.65 17.14 -20.60
C ARG A 121 -3.94 15.66 -20.84
N MET A 122 -4.42 14.95 -19.83
CA MET A 122 -4.61 13.52 -19.88
C MET A 122 -6.07 13.17 -20.19
N PRO A 123 -6.34 12.23 -21.11
CA PRO A 123 -7.69 11.71 -21.27
C PRO A 123 -8.17 11.12 -19.94
N PRO A 124 -9.35 11.51 -19.41
CA PRO A 124 -9.81 11.09 -18.09
C PRO A 124 -9.91 9.56 -17.97
N GLY A 125 -10.28 8.88 -19.07
CA GLY A 125 -10.33 7.42 -19.11
C GLY A 125 -8.98 6.72 -18.94
N ARG A 126 -7.87 7.36 -19.34
CA ARG A 126 -6.52 6.78 -19.15
C ARG A 126 -6.13 6.83 -17.69
N LEU A 127 -6.30 7.98 -17.03
CA LEU A 127 -6.02 8.15 -15.61
C LEU A 127 -6.88 7.21 -14.77
N ALA A 128 -8.19 7.14 -15.06
CA ALA A 128 -9.11 6.30 -14.32
C ALA A 128 -8.71 4.81 -14.38
N ARG A 129 -8.28 4.31 -15.54
CA ARG A 129 -7.81 2.91 -15.68
C ARG A 129 -6.51 2.67 -14.93
N ALA A 130 -5.53 3.58 -15.05
CA ALA A 130 -4.28 3.48 -14.32
C ALA A 130 -4.52 3.48 -12.80
N ALA A 131 -5.35 4.41 -12.31
CA ALA A 131 -5.73 4.50 -10.90
C ALA A 131 -6.48 3.25 -10.42
N ALA A 132 -7.44 2.74 -11.20
CA ALA A 132 -8.21 1.54 -10.83
C ALA A 132 -7.33 0.29 -10.67
N LEU A 133 -6.28 0.16 -11.49
CA LEU A 133 -5.33 -0.96 -11.41
C LEU A 133 -4.26 -0.76 -10.34
N ALA A 134 -3.81 0.48 -10.12
CA ALA A 134 -2.68 0.77 -9.25
C ALA A 134 -3.07 1.03 -7.79
N LEU A 135 -4.17 1.74 -7.52
CA LEU A 135 -4.54 2.16 -6.16
C LEU A 135 -4.65 0.99 -5.17
N PRO A 136 -5.30 -0.14 -5.47
CA PRO A 136 -5.37 -1.25 -4.53
C PRO A 136 -3.99 -1.80 -4.14
N VAL A 137 -3.08 -1.88 -5.12
CA VAL A 137 -1.72 -2.38 -4.91
C VAL A 137 -0.86 -1.39 -4.13
N LEU A 138 -0.96 -0.10 -4.44
CA LEU A 138 -0.22 0.97 -3.74
C LEU A 138 -0.71 1.14 -2.29
N LEU A 139 -2.00 0.97 -2.03
CA LEU A 139 -2.53 0.94 -0.67
C LEU A 139 -2.04 -0.30 0.08
N ALA A 140 -2.05 -1.47 -0.56
CA ALA A 140 -1.49 -2.68 0.02
C ALA A 140 0.02 -2.56 0.32
N ALA A 141 0.78 -1.78 -0.46
CA ALA A 141 2.19 -1.48 -0.19
C ALA A 141 2.43 -0.87 1.20
N MET A 142 1.47 -0.09 1.71
CA MET A 142 1.61 0.58 3.00
C MET A 142 1.30 -0.32 4.19
N VAL A 143 0.64 -1.46 3.97
CA VAL A 143 0.08 -2.26 5.05
C VAL A 143 0.14 -3.76 4.83
N SER A 144 0.78 -4.31 3.80
CA SER A 144 0.63 -5.76 3.55
C SER A 144 1.76 -6.41 2.77
N THR A 145 2.83 -5.68 2.46
CA THR A 145 3.88 -6.23 1.60
C THR A 145 5.22 -5.53 1.80
N ASP A 146 6.25 -6.12 1.21
CA ASP A 146 7.63 -5.70 1.20
C ASP A 146 8.09 -5.05 -0.13
N LEU A 147 9.30 -4.49 -0.10
CA LEU A 147 10.08 -3.96 -1.23
C LEU A 147 10.31 -4.97 -2.36
N GLY A 148 10.29 -6.27 -2.07
CA GLY A 148 10.44 -7.34 -3.06
C GLY A 148 9.21 -7.56 -3.93
N ASN A 149 8.08 -6.94 -3.61
CA ASN A 149 6.83 -7.18 -4.33
C ASN A 149 6.80 -6.51 -5.70
N ARG A 150 7.06 -7.32 -6.73
CA ARG A 150 6.99 -6.95 -8.16
C ARG A 150 5.69 -6.27 -8.59
N MET A 151 4.55 -6.58 -7.95
CA MET A 151 3.27 -5.97 -8.31
C MET A 151 3.23 -4.50 -7.93
N VAL A 152 3.85 -4.11 -6.81
CA VAL A 152 3.96 -2.70 -6.38
C VAL A 152 4.75 -1.91 -7.42
N TRP A 153 5.90 -2.44 -7.86
CA TRP A 153 6.72 -1.80 -8.89
C TRP A 153 6.04 -1.74 -10.25
N PHE A 154 5.31 -2.79 -10.63
CA PHE A 154 4.48 -2.77 -11.84
C PHE A 154 3.39 -1.69 -11.78
N ALA A 155 2.64 -1.61 -10.67
CA ALA A 155 1.60 -0.61 -10.45
C ALA A 155 2.19 0.81 -10.48
N LEU A 156 3.35 1.01 -9.84
CA LEU A 156 4.08 2.27 -9.86
C LEU A 156 4.48 2.67 -11.29
N GLY A 157 5.06 1.74 -12.05
CA GLY A 157 5.44 1.93 -13.44
C GLY A 157 4.25 2.28 -14.33
N LEU A 158 3.10 1.62 -14.11
CA LEU A 158 1.85 1.92 -14.82
C LEU A 158 1.42 3.38 -14.58
N VAL A 159 1.49 3.87 -13.35
CA VAL A 159 1.14 5.27 -13.04
C VAL A 159 2.15 6.25 -13.63
N LEU A 160 3.44 5.99 -13.48
CA LEU A 160 4.51 6.83 -14.04
C LEU A 160 4.46 6.89 -15.58
N SER A 161 4.05 5.81 -16.24
CA SER A 161 3.91 5.75 -17.70
C SER A 161 2.94 6.80 -18.25
N THR A 162 2.02 7.31 -17.42
CA THR A 162 1.09 8.38 -17.82
C THR A 162 1.79 9.70 -18.16
N GLY A 163 3.02 9.89 -17.68
CA GLY A 163 3.89 11.02 -18.03
C GLY A 163 4.56 10.91 -19.40
N VAL A 164 4.64 9.69 -19.95
CA VAL A 164 5.31 9.39 -21.22
C VAL A 164 4.32 9.52 -22.37
N VAL A 165 4.72 10.25 -23.41
CA VAL A 165 3.96 10.35 -24.67
C VAL A 165 4.86 9.84 -25.78
N ALA A 166 4.47 8.74 -26.43
CA ALA A 166 5.15 8.26 -27.62
C ALA A 166 5.05 9.35 -28.70
N ARG A 167 6.19 9.89 -29.14
CA ARG A 167 6.24 10.69 -30.37
C ARG A 167 6.14 9.70 -31.53
N ARG A 168 5.18 9.93 -32.43
CA ARG A 168 5.22 9.25 -33.73
C ARG A 168 6.43 9.78 -34.48
N VAL A 169 7.36 8.88 -34.80
CA VAL A 169 8.44 9.10 -35.76
C VAL A 169 7.87 8.77 -37.14
#